data_AF-A0A8C5L989-F1
#
_entry.id   AF-A0A8C5L989-F1
#
_cell.length_a   1.000
_cell.length_b   1.000
_cell.length_c   1.000
_cell.angle_alpha   90.00
_cell.angle_beta   90.00
_cell.angle_gamma   90.00
#
_symmetry.space_group_name_H-M   'P 1'
#
loop_
_entity.id
_entity.type
_entity.pdbx_description
1 polymer ?
#
loop_
_entity_poly.entity_id
_entity_poly.type
_entity_poly.pdbx_seq_one_letter_code
_entity_poly.pdbx_strand_id
1 'polypeptide(L)'
;MYSLPWSRPPYFPFCKIDCPSSTWVQFQDSCYIFLQEALKVESIEDMRNQCIRQGADMISIHNEEENAFILDTLKKQWNGPDDILLGMFYDTDDASFKWFDNSNMTFDKWADQDGEDLVDTCGFLYTKTGEWKKGNCEVFSVEGTLCKAAIPYNKKYLSDNHIVISALVIASTVILAVLGAVIWFLYRRNSDLGFTTVFSTAPQSPDNDDCVLVVAEENEYAVQLD
;
A
#
# COMPACT_ATOMS: atom_id res chain seq x y z
N MET A 1 21.93 25.18 27.51
CA MET A 1 21.38 23.84 27.22
C MET A 1 19.94 24.05 26.77
N TYR A 2 19.73 24.24 25.46
CA TYR A 2 18.40 24.56 24.90
C TYR A 2 17.75 23.26 24.43
N SER A 3 16.62 22.91 25.04
CA SER A 3 15.77 21.80 24.63
C SER A 3 15.07 22.13 23.31
N LEU A 4 15.30 21.32 22.27
CA LEU A 4 14.55 21.38 21.01
C LEU A 4 13.10 20.92 21.23
N PRO A 5 12.09 21.61 20.67
CA PRO A 5 10.72 21.16 20.75
C PRO A 5 10.50 19.99 19.78
N TRP A 6 9.84 18.94 20.26
CA TRP A 6 9.43 17.77 19.47
C TRP A 6 8.63 18.22 18.25
N SER A 7 9.26 18.18 17.07
CA SER A 7 8.58 18.34 15.78
C SER A 7 7.64 17.16 15.61
N ARG A 8 6.33 17.46 15.53
CA ARG A 8 5.30 16.49 15.13
C ARG A 8 5.73 15.81 13.82
N PRO A 9 5.59 14.49 13.66
CA PRO A 9 5.92 13.84 12.39
C PRO A 9 5.06 14.46 11.27
N PRO A 10 5.61 14.70 10.07
CA PRO A 10 4.81 15.17 8.96
C PRO A 10 3.71 14.15 8.71
N TYR A 11 2.46 14.60 8.68
CA TYR A 11 1.37 13.83 8.11
C TYR A 11 1.83 13.43 6.72
N PHE A 12 2.17 12.15 6.53
CA PHE A 12 2.47 11.60 5.21
C PHE A 12 1.20 11.79 4.37
N PRO A 13 1.20 12.70 3.38
CA PRO A 13 0.07 12.77 2.47
C PRO A 13 0.05 11.42 1.76
N PHE A 14 -1.13 10.82 1.65
CA PHE A 14 -1.42 9.62 0.88
C PHE A 14 -0.42 9.46 -0.27
N CYS A 15 0.48 8.48 -0.17
CA CYS A 15 1.38 8.17 -1.27
C CYS A 15 0.47 7.78 -2.44
N LYS A 16 0.32 8.69 -3.41
CA LYS A 16 -0.32 8.33 -4.68
C LYS A 16 0.56 7.25 -5.26
N ILE A 17 0.01 6.06 -5.40
CA ILE A 17 0.72 4.99 -6.10
C ILE A 17 0.68 5.41 -7.56
N ASP A 18 1.81 5.87 -8.07
CA ASP A 18 1.98 6.15 -9.48
C ASP A 18 1.94 4.85 -10.28
N CYS A 19 1.73 4.94 -11.59
CA CYS A 19 1.72 3.77 -12.44
C CYS A 19 3.05 3.00 -12.41
N PRO A 20 3.05 1.68 -12.69
CA PRO A 20 4.21 0.81 -12.45
C PRO A 20 5.51 1.24 -13.14
N SER A 21 5.43 1.90 -14.29
CA SER A 21 6.58 2.40 -15.05
C SER A 21 6.18 3.53 -16.00
N SER A 22 7.17 4.14 -16.67
CA SER A 22 6.96 5.22 -17.64
C SER A 22 6.26 4.78 -18.94
N THR A 23 6.06 3.49 -19.16
CA THR A 23 5.29 2.97 -20.32
C THR A 23 3.79 3.02 -20.06
N TRP A 24 3.37 3.20 -18.81
CA TRP A 24 1.98 3.37 -18.43
C TRP A 24 1.60 4.84 -18.48
N VAL A 25 0.39 5.12 -18.94
CA VAL A 25 -0.21 6.44 -18.91
C VAL A 25 -1.26 6.46 -17.79
N GLN A 26 -1.12 7.40 -16.86
CA GLN A 26 -2.11 7.58 -15.81
C GLN A 26 -3.27 8.44 -16.30
N PHE A 27 -4.48 7.99 -16.01
CA PHE A 27 -5.69 8.81 -16.11
C PHE A 27 -6.59 8.52 -14.92
N GLN A 28 -6.91 9.58 -14.18
CA GLN A 28 -7.67 9.49 -12.93
C GLN A 28 -7.04 8.50 -11.93
N ASP A 29 -7.79 7.51 -11.49
CA ASP A 29 -7.41 6.45 -10.55
C ASP A 29 -7.00 5.15 -11.26
N SER A 30 -6.68 5.22 -12.55
CA SER A 30 -6.31 4.06 -13.37
C SER A 30 -5.02 4.31 -14.16
N CYS A 31 -4.35 3.21 -14.46
CA CYS A 31 -3.14 3.13 -15.28
C CYS A 31 -3.44 2.35 -16.54
N TYR A 32 -3.02 2.89 -17.68
CA TYR A 32 -3.27 2.33 -18.99
C TYR A 32 -1.95 1.99 -19.65
N ILE A 33 -1.85 0.80 -20.25
CA ILE A 33 -0.69 0.41 -21.05
C ILE A 33 -1.18 -0.15 -22.37
N PHE A 34 -0.51 0.26 -23.43
CA PHE A 34 -0.74 -0.25 -24.75
C PHE A 34 0.33 -1.29 -25.10
N LEU A 35 -0.09 -2.50 -25.44
CA LEU A 35 0.78 -3.61 -25.80
C LEU A 35 0.70 -3.84 -27.30
N GLN A 36 1.70 -3.37 -28.03
CA GLN A 36 1.87 -3.61 -29.46
C GLN A 36 2.69 -4.88 -29.69
N GLU A 37 2.10 -6.05 -29.42
CA GLU A 37 2.76 -7.32 -29.71
C GLU A 37 2.27 -7.88 -31.05
N ALA A 38 3.20 -8.08 -31.99
CA ALA A 38 2.94 -8.73 -33.29
C ALA A 38 2.71 -10.25 -33.16
N LEU A 39 2.09 -10.68 -32.07
CA LEU A 39 1.72 -12.07 -31.85
C LEU A 39 0.40 -12.32 -32.56
N LYS A 40 0.31 -13.45 -33.25
CA LYS A 40 -0.98 -14.00 -33.65
C LYS A 40 -1.77 -14.25 -32.37
N VAL A 41 -2.68 -13.34 -32.07
CA VAL A 41 -3.74 -13.57 -31.12
C VAL A 41 -4.75 -14.47 -31.83
N GLU A 42 -5.03 -15.63 -31.23
CA GLU A 42 -6.02 -16.58 -31.76
C GLU A 42 -7.39 -16.39 -31.09
N SER A 43 -7.44 -15.78 -29.90
CA SER A 43 -8.68 -15.51 -29.16
C SER A 43 -8.62 -14.22 -28.32
N ILE A 44 -9.77 -13.66 -27.99
CA ILE A 44 -9.87 -12.54 -27.03
C ILE A 44 -9.28 -12.89 -25.65
N GLU A 45 -9.37 -14.15 -25.23
CA GLU A 45 -8.79 -14.63 -23.98
C GLU A 45 -7.25 -14.53 -24.00
N ASP A 46 -6.60 -14.73 -25.14
CA ASP A 46 -5.16 -14.54 -25.27
C ASP A 46 -4.75 -13.08 -25.09
N MET A 47 -5.54 -12.13 -25.62
CA MET A 47 -5.31 -10.69 -25.40
C MET A 47 -5.49 -10.33 -23.93
N ARG A 48 -6.52 -10.89 -23.30
CA ARG A 48 -6.75 -10.72 -21.87
C ARG A 48 -5.57 -11.23 -21.05
N ASN A 49 -5.07 -12.42 -21.39
CA ASN A 49 -3.92 -13.01 -20.71
C ASN A 49 -2.66 -12.15 -20.84
N GLN A 50 -2.46 -11.42 -21.95
CA GLN A 50 -1.37 -10.45 -22.07
C GLN A 50 -1.51 -9.31 -21.06
N CYS A 51 -2.70 -8.75 -20.90
CA CYS A 51 -2.96 -7.73 -19.88
C CYS A 51 -2.77 -8.27 -18.45
N ILE A 52 -3.25 -9.48 -18.17
CA ILE A 52 -3.10 -10.13 -16.86
C ILE A 52 -1.62 -10.32 -16.50
N ARG A 53 -0.77 -10.67 -17.46
CA ARG A 53 0.70 -10.79 -17.25
C ARG A 53 1.33 -9.46 -16.84
N GLN A 54 0.73 -8.33 -17.19
CA GLN A 54 1.16 -6.99 -16.78
C GLN A 54 0.50 -6.52 -15.47
N GLY A 55 -0.32 -7.36 -14.82
CA GLY A 55 -1.09 -6.98 -13.63
C GLY A 55 -2.29 -6.07 -13.92
N ALA A 56 -2.78 -6.09 -15.16
CA ALA A 56 -3.96 -5.35 -15.63
C ALA A 56 -5.04 -6.31 -16.13
N ASP A 57 -6.18 -5.78 -16.55
CA ASP A 57 -7.15 -6.47 -17.40
C ASP A 57 -7.31 -5.71 -18.73
N MET A 58 -8.09 -6.26 -19.66
CA MET A 58 -8.43 -5.53 -20.88
C MET A 58 -9.19 -4.24 -20.56
N ILE A 59 -9.11 -3.27 -21.47
CA ILE A 59 -9.71 -1.95 -21.29
C ILE A 59 -11.23 -2.02 -21.01
N SER A 60 -11.64 -1.35 -19.93
CA SER A 60 -13.02 -1.00 -19.60
C SER A 60 -13.20 0.52 -19.65
N ILE A 61 -14.36 1.00 -20.11
CA ILE A 61 -14.66 2.43 -20.26
C ILE A 61 -15.96 2.76 -19.51
N HIS A 62 -15.91 3.72 -18.59
CA HIS A 62 -17.02 4.04 -17.68
C HIS A 62 -17.61 5.44 -17.84
N ASN A 63 -16.98 6.30 -18.65
CA ASN A 63 -17.46 7.65 -18.91
C ASN A 63 -16.89 8.22 -20.22
N GLU A 64 -17.48 9.32 -20.69
CA GLU A 64 -17.08 9.99 -21.93
C GLU A 64 -15.66 10.59 -21.83
N GLU A 65 -15.25 11.06 -20.65
CA GLU A 65 -13.91 11.61 -20.44
C GLU A 65 -12.82 10.54 -20.61
N GLU A 66 -13.05 9.33 -20.11
CA GLU A 66 -12.19 8.17 -20.28
C GLU A 66 -12.12 7.74 -21.74
N ASN A 67 -13.27 7.67 -22.43
CA ASN A 67 -13.32 7.36 -23.86
C ASN A 67 -12.50 8.38 -24.68
N ALA A 68 -12.67 9.67 -24.40
CA ALA A 68 -11.92 10.74 -25.06
C ALA A 68 -10.41 10.68 -24.77
N PHE A 69 -10.02 10.39 -23.52
CA PHE A 69 -8.63 10.20 -23.12
C PHE A 69 -7.98 9.02 -23.86
N ILE A 70 -8.67 7.89 -23.97
CA ILE A 70 -8.18 6.72 -24.69
C ILE A 70 -7.94 7.06 -26.16
N LEU A 71 -8.88 7.77 -26.80
CA LEU A 71 -8.74 8.17 -28.21
C LEU A 71 -7.56 9.11 -28.44
N ASP A 72 -7.37 10.10 -27.56
CA ASP A 72 -6.22 11.01 -27.64
C ASP A 72 -4.89 10.29 -27.42
N THR A 73 -4.87 9.33 -26.48
CA THR A 73 -3.68 8.50 -26.21
C THR A 73 -3.34 7.62 -27.39
N LEU A 74 -4.33 6.94 -27.97
CA LEU A 74 -4.16 6.13 -29.18
C LEU A 74 -3.66 7.00 -30.33
N LYS A 75 -4.25 8.17 -30.62
CA LYS A 75 -3.78 9.06 -31.69
C LYS A 75 -2.31 9.49 -31.57
N LYS A 76 -1.76 9.52 -30.35
CA LYS A 76 -0.37 9.92 -30.07
C LYS A 76 0.62 8.75 -30.11
N GLN A 77 0.19 7.57 -29.67
CA GLN A 77 1.06 6.42 -29.43
C GLN A 77 0.86 5.28 -30.43
N TRP A 78 -0.23 5.29 -31.21
CA TRP A 78 -0.65 4.21 -32.08
C TRP A 78 -0.64 4.58 -33.56
N ASN A 79 -0.04 3.69 -34.36
CA ASN A 79 -0.04 3.75 -35.83
C ASN A 79 -0.69 2.50 -36.47
N GLY A 80 -1.41 1.67 -35.70
CA GLY A 80 -2.02 0.44 -36.19
C GLY A 80 -3.46 0.62 -36.71
N PRO A 81 -4.28 -0.45 -36.75
CA PRO A 81 -5.64 -0.40 -37.29
C PRO A 81 -6.54 0.64 -36.62
N ASP A 82 -7.56 1.05 -37.39
CA ASP A 82 -8.54 2.04 -36.96
C ASP A 82 -9.50 1.51 -35.88
N ASP A 83 -9.57 0.19 -35.67
CA ASP A 83 -10.43 -0.46 -34.68
C ASP A 83 -9.57 -1.16 -33.61
N ILE A 84 -9.87 -0.92 -32.34
CA ILE A 84 -9.19 -1.53 -31.18
C ILE A 84 -10.17 -2.37 -30.39
N LEU A 85 -9.80 -3.61 -30.06
CA LEU A 85 -10.63 -4.49 -29.26
C LEU A 85 -10.78 -3.95 -27.83
N LEU A 86 -12.02 -3.88 -27.36
CA LEU A 86 -12.38 -3.53 -25.99
C LEU A 86 -12.41 -4.79 -25.11
N GLY A 87 -12.26 -4.61 -23.81
CA GLY A 87 -12.36 -5.69 -22.83
C GLY A 87 -13.78 -6.16 -22.55
N MET A 88 -14.65 -6.23 -23.55
CA MET A 88 -16.04 -6.64 -23.39
C MET A 88 -16.42 -7.81 -24.30
N PHE A 89 -17.38 -8.59 -23.84
CA PHE A 89 -17.99 -9.70 -24.57
C PHE A 89 -19.51 -9.68 -24.36
N TYR A 90 -20.25 -10.25 -25.31
CA TYR A 90 -21.68 -10.46 -25.17
C TYR A 90 -21.95 -11.75 -24.38
N ASP A 91 -22.60 -11.61 -23.24
CA ASP A 91 -23.07 -12.72 -22.42
C ASP A 91 -24.45 -13.16 -22.92
N THR A 92 -24.54 -14.38 -23.44
CA THR A 92 -25.77 -14.94 -24.01
C THR A 92 -26.80 -15.33 -22.94
N ASP A 93 -26.35 -15.61 -21.71
CA ASP A 93 -27.25 -16.01 -20.61
C ASP A 93 -27.99 -14.77 -20.06
N ASP A 94 -27.27 -13.66 -19.91
CA ASP A 94 -27.81 -12.38 -19.42
C ASP A 94 -28.25 -11.44 -20.56
N ALA A 95 -28.10 -11.85 -21.82
CA ALA A 95 -28.40 -11.08 -23.03
C ALA A 95 -27.86 -9.64 -22.98
N SER A 96 -26.62 -9.47 -22.53
CA SER A 96 -26.01 -8.16 -22.30
C SER A 96 -24.49 -8.17 -22.49
N PHE A 97 -23.90 -7.01 -22.80
CA PHE A 97 -22.45 -6.84 -22.83
C PHE A 97 -21.89 -6.73 -21.42
N LYS A 98 -20.76 -7.40 -21.16
CA LYS A 98 -20.04 -7.37 -19.89
C LYS A 98 -18.57 -7.09 -20.11
N TRP A 99 -17.97 -6.38 -19.15
CA TRP A 99 -16.52 -6.18 -19.10
C TRP A 99 -15.82 -7.39 -18.47
N PHE A 100 -14.64 -7.74 -18.98
CA PHE A 100 -13.82 -8.83 -18.42
C PHE A 100 -13.32 -8.54 -17.01
N ASP A 101 -13.09 -7.27 -16.67
CA ASP A 101 -12.67 -6.83 -15.33
C ASP A 101 -13.80 -6.93 -14.28
N ASN A 102 -15.00 -7.40 -14.68
CA ASN A 102 -16.22 -7.51 -13.87
C ASN A 102 -16.76 -6.17 -13.35
N SER A 103 -16.34 -5.06 -13.95
CA SER A 103 -16.93 -3.76 -13.67
C SER A 103 -18.32 -3.63 -14.30
N ASN A 104 -19.13 -2.73 -13.75
CA ASN A 104 -20.46 -2.46 -14.29
C ASN A 104 -20.37 -1.69 -15.60
N MET A 105 -21.22 -2.04 -16.57
CA MET A 105 -21.39 -1.27 -17.79
C MET A 105 -22.23 -0.02 -17.53
N THR A 106 -21.57 1.06 -17.10
CA THR A 106 -22.21 2.35 -16.76
C THR A 106 -22.27 3.35 -17.89
N PHE A 107 -21.55 3.07 -18.98
CA PHE A 107 -21.38 3.94 -20.12
C PHE A 107 -21.26 3.09 -21.37
N ASP A 108 -21.83 3.59 -22.46
CA ASP A 108 -21.70 3.03 -23.78
C ASP A 108 -21.72 4.13 -24.84
N LYS A 109 -21.07 3.85 -25.97
CA LYS A 109 -21.00 4.76 -27.12
C LYS A 109 -21.13 3.99 -28.42
N TRP A 110 -22.13 3.13 -28.50
CA TRP A 110 -22.36 2.29 -29.68
C TRP A 110 -22.60 3.15 -30.93
N ALA A 111 -21.96 2.79 -32.03
CA ALA A 111 -22.33 3.26 -33.35
C ALA A 111 -23.66 2.63 -33.76
N ASP A 112 -24.45 3.36 -34.55
CA ASP A 112 -25.63 2.78 -35.19
C ASP A 112 -25.20 1.67 -36.15
N GLN A 113 -25.54 0.43 -35.80
CA GLN A 113 -25.29 -0.76 -36.61
C GLN A 113 -26.59 -1.57 -36.73
N ASP A 114 -26.82 -2.11 -37.93
CA ASP A 114 -27.96 -2.99 -38.18
C ASP A 114 -27.80 -4.30 -37.41
N GLY A 115 -28.93 -4.95 -37.10
CA GLY A 115 -28.99 -6.12 -36.22
C GLY A 115 -28.07 -7.27 -36.66
N GLU A 116 -26.94 -7.40 -35.98
CA GLU A 116 -26.00 -8.53 -36.10
C GLU A 116 -26.37 -9.66 -35.14
N ASP A 117 -26.05 -10.89 -35.52
CA ASP A 117 -26.10 -12.04 -34.62
C ASP A 117 -25.11 -11.80 -33.46
N LEU A 118 -25.64 -11.72 -32.24
CA LEU A 118 -24.85 -11.36 -31.05
C LEU A 118 -24.06 -12.54 -30.45
N VAL A 119 -24.13 -13.72 -31.06
CA VAL A 119 -23.37 -14.90 -30.63
C VAL A 119 -21.89 -14.64 -30.91
N ASP A 120 -21.04 -14.87 -29.90
CA ASP A 120 -19.59 -14.67 -29.99
C ASP A 120 -19.20 -13.25 -30.46
N THR A 121 -19.92 -12.26 -29.92
CA THR A 121 -19.73 -10.84 -30.25
C THR A 121 -18.94 -10.11 -29.17
N CYS A 122 -17.95 -9.35 -29.63
CA CYS A 122 -17.09 -8.48 -28.84
C CYS A 122 -17.23 -7.02 -29.30
N GLY A 123 -16.78 -6.11 -28.45
CA GLY A 123 -16.80 -4.67 -28.71
C GLY A 123 -15.48 -4.15 -29.25
N PHE A 124 -15.53 -3.25 -30.22
CA PHE A 124 -14.37 -2.59 -30.81
C PHE A 124 -14.53 -1.08 -30.75
N LEU A 125 -13.51 -0.36 -30.30
CA LEU A 125 -13.45 1.09 -30.35
C LEU A 125 -12.94 1.55 -31.71
N TYR A 126 -13.74 2.35 -32.42
CA TYR A 126 -13.29 3.01 -33.65
C TYR A 126 -12.49 4.27 -33.31
N THR A 127 -11.18 4.22 -33.50
CA THR A 127 -10.23 5.25 -33.07
C THR A 127 -10.42 6.63 -33.71
N LYS A 128 -11.16 6.70 -34.84
CA LYS A 128 -11.44 7.97 -35.53
C LYS A 128 -12.58 8.75 -34.88
N THR A 129 -13.70 8.10 -34.57
CA THR A 129 -14.90 8.76 -34.01
C THR A 129 -15.04 8.58 -32.51
N GLY A 130 -14.48 7.49 -31.96
CA GLY A 130 -14.66 7.12 -30.57
C GLY A 130 -15.89 6.27 -30.29
N GLU A 131 -16.62 5.88 -31.32
CA GLU A 131 -17.80 5.03 -31.20
C GLU A 131 -17.41 3.56 -31.16
N TRP A 132 -18.27 2.74 -30.60
CA TRP A 132 -18.06 1.32 -30.40
C TRP A 132 -18.83 0.53 -31.44
N LYS A 133 -18.21 -0.51 -31.97
CA LYS A 133 -18.81 -1.42 -32.94
C LYS A 133 -18.83 -2.82 -32.37
N LYS A 134 -19.87 -3.56 -32.73
CA LYS A 134 -19.97 -5.00 -32.51
C LYS A 134 -19.20 -5.71 -33.62
N GLY A 135 -18.57 -6.82 -33.27
CA GLY A 135 -17.84 -7.68 -34.20
C GLY A 135 -17.53 -9.02 -33.57
N ASN A 136 -17.12 -9.99 -34.38
CA ASN A 136 -16.78 -11.32 -33.90
C ASN A 136 -15.53 -11.26 -32.98
N CYS A 137 -15.51 -12.04 -31.89
CA CYS A 137 -14.38 -12.15 -30.97
C CYS A 137 -13.16 -12.90 -31.56
N GLU A 138 -13.38 -13.80 -32.52
CA GLU A 138 -12.35 -14.55 -33.26
C GLU A 138 -11.69 -13.67 -34.35
N VAL A 139 -11.06 -12.57 -33.93
CA VAL A 139 -10.34 -11.70 -34.86
C VAL A 139 -8.90 -12.16 -35.01
N PHE A 140 -8.65 -12.85 -36.12
CA PHE A 140 -7.30 -13.12 -36.60
C PHE A 140 -6.66 -11.80 -37.04
N SER A 141 -5.55 -11.41 -36.39
CA SER A 141 -4.69 -10.25 -36.72
C SER A 141 -5.00 -8.89 -36.07
N VAL A 142 -5.34 -8.86 -34.78
CA VAL A 142 -5.26 -7.61 -34.00
C VAL A 142 -3.79 -7.33 -33.66
N GLU A 143 -3.25 -6.19 -34.08
CA GLU A 143 -1.82 -5.82 -33.88
C GLU A 143 -1.52 -5.18 -32.50
N GLY A 144 -2.45 -5.28 -31.55
CA GLY A 144 -2.22 -4.78 -30.19
C GLY A 144 -3.45 -4.82 -29.29
N THR A 145 -3.21 -4.70 -27.97
CA THR A 145 -4.25 -4.65 -26.94
C THR A 145 -4.06 -3.45 -26.02
N LEU A 146 -5.15 -2.87 -25.53
CA LEU A 146 -5.13 -1.82 -24.52
C LEU A 146 -5.54 -2.41 -23.17
N CYS A 147 -4.67 -2.26 -22.19
CA CYS A 147 -4.86 -2.79 -20.85
C CYS A 147 -5.08 -1.67 -19.82
N LYS A 148 -5.87 -1.96 -18.79
CA LYS A 148 -6.20 -1.06 -17.69
C LYS A 148 -5.96 -1.74 -16.34
N ALA A 149 -5.33 -1.02 -15.42
CA ALA A 149 -5.19 -1.43 -14.03
C ALA A 149 -5.67 -0.29 -13.13
N ALA A 150 -6.55 -0.61 -12.17
CA ALA A 150 -6.90 0.35 -11.12
C ALA A 150 -5.67 0.60 -10.23
N ILE A 151 -5.41 1.86 -9.92
CA ILE A 151 -4.41 2.23 -8.92
C ILE A 151 -4.96 1.78 -7.57
N PRO A 152 -4.29 0.88 -6.84
CA PRO A 152 -4.76 0.48 -5.53
C PRO A 152 -4.72 1.69 -4.59
N TYR A 153 -5.87 2.32 -4.33
CA TYR A 153 -5.96 3.31 -3.26
C TYR A 153 -5.68 2.59 -1.95
N ASN A 154 -4.52 2.83 -1.35
CA ASN A 154 -4.14 2.16 -0.12
C ASN A 154 -4.97 2.70 1.05
N LYS A 155 -6.17 2.15 1.23
CA LYS A 155 -6.93 2.20 2.50
C LYS A 155 -6.68 0.97 3.37
N LYS A 156 -5.76 0.07 2.98
CA LYS A 156 -5.58 -1.26 3.60
C LYS A 156 -4.36 -1.34 4.54
N TYR A 157 -3.42 -0.39 4.47
CA TYR A 157 -2.28 -0.35 5.41
C TYR A 157 -2.63 0.06 6.84
N LEU A 158 -3.83 0.61 7.09
CA LEU A 158 -4.21 1.13 8.41
C LEU A 158 -5.19 0.25 9.19
N SER A 159 -5.79 -0.77 8.58
CA SER A 159 -6.89 -1.52 9.24
C SER A 159 -6.39 -2.65 10.14
N ASP A 160 -5.60 -3.60 9.64
CA ASP A 160 -5.49 -4.87 10.37
C ASP A 160 -4.20 -5.01 11.16
N ASN A 161 -3.04 -4.68 10.57
CA ASN A 161 -1.76 -4.81 11.27
C ASN A 161 -1.54 -3.71 12.32
N HIS A 162 -2.01 -2.48 12.07
CA HIS A 162 -1.83 -1.37 13.03
C HIS A 162 -2.63 -1.59 14.32
N ILE A 163 -3.85 -2.14 14.23
CA ILE A 163 -4.66 -2.46 15.41
C ILE A 163 -3.97 -3.56 16.22
N VAL A 164 -3.53 -4.65 15.58
CA VAL A 164 -2.83 -5.75 16.27
C VAL A 164 -1.51 -5.29 16.89
N ILE A 165 -0.71 -4.52 16.17
CA ILE A 165 0.57 -3.98 16.67
C ILE A 165 0.31 -3.01 17.84
N SER A 166 -0.68 -2.12 17.74
CA SER A 166 -1.02 -1.20 18.84
C SER A 166 -1.47 -1.96 20.10
N ALA A 167 -2.28 -3.01 19.94
CA ALA A 167 -2.73 -3.85 21.05
C ALA A 167 -1.57 -4.58 21.73
N LEU A 168 -0.64 -5.13 20.95
CA LEU A 168 0.56 -5.80 21.48
C LEU A 168 1.44 -4.84 22.28
N VAL A 169 1.69 -3.63 21.75
CA VAL A 169 2.50 -2.62 22.44
C VAL A 169 1.85 -2.21 23.76
N ILE A 170 0.53 -1.96 23.77
CA ILE A 170 -0.20 -1.59 24.99
C ILE A 170 -0.10 -2.71 26.02
N ALA A 171 -0.36 -3.96 25.63
CA ALA A 171 -0.27 -5.11 26.55
C ALA A 171 1.13 -5.25 27.17
N SER A 172 2.19 -5.13 26.37
CA SER A 172 3.57 -5.22 26.86
C SER A 172 3.91 -4.11 27.85
N THR A 173 3.48 -2.87 27.60
CA THR A 173 3.74 -1.74 28.53
C THR A 173 3.07 -1.93 29.89
N VAL A 174 1.83 -2.43 29.92
CA VAL A 174 1.10 -2.71 31.15
C VAL A 174 1.78 -3.81 31.95
N ILE A 175 2.23 -4.89 31.29
CA ILE A 175 2.93 -6.00 31.94
C ILE A 175 4.22 -5.50 32.61
N LEU A 176 5.02 -4.70 31.91
CA LEU A 176 6.26 -4.15 32.45
C LEU A 176 6.02 -3.22 33.65
N ALA A 177 4.97 -2.39 33.59
CA ALA A 177 4.61 -1.51 34.70
C ALA A 177 4.18 -2.30 35.95
N VAL A 178 3.40 -3.38 35.77
CA VAL A 178 2.98 -4.26 36.88
C VAL A 178 4.17 -5.00 37.48
N LEU A 179 5.04 -5.58 36.64
CA LEU A 179 6.25 -6.27 37.12
C LEU A 179 7.16 -5.31 37.88
N GLY A 180 7.35 -4.09 37.36
CA GLY A 180 8.11 -3.04 38.05
C GLY A 180 7.53 -2.69 39.42
N ALA A 181 6.20 -2.54 39.52
CA ALA A 181 5.53 -2.26 40.79
C ALA A 181 5.65 -3.41 41.81
N VAL A 182 5.54 -4.67 41.34
CA VAL A 182 5.70 -5.86 42.19
C VAL A 182 7.14 -5.97 42.70
N ILE A 183 8.14 -5.82 41.82
CA ILE A 183 9.55 -5.85 42.20
C ILE A 183 9.85 -4.75 43.23
N TRP A 184 9.37 -3.54 43.00
CA TRP A 184 9.52 -2.42 43.93
C TRP A 184 8.88 -2.71 45.30
N PHE A 185 7.68 -3.29 45.32
CA PHE A 185 6.99 -3.65 46.55
C PHE A 185 7.74 -4.75 47.34
N LEU A 186 8.24 -5.78 46.65
CA LEU A 186 9.04 -6.83 47.26
C LEU A 186 10.36 -6.28 47.81
N TYR A 187 11.04 -5.42 47.05
CA TYR A 187 12.27 -4.75 47.48
C TYR A 187 12.04 -3.87 48.72
N ARG A 188 10.95 -3.08 48.72
CA ARG A 188 10.56 -2.25 49.86
C ARG A 188 10.25 -3.09 51.10
N ARG A 189 9.47 -4.17 50.94
CA ARG A 189 9.12 -5.08 52.05
C ARG A 189 10.36 -5.78 52.62
N ASN A 190 11.32 -6.16 51.79
CA ASN A 190 12.57 -6.76 52.26
C ASN A 190 13.46 -5.73 52.99
N SER A 191 13.42 -4.47 52.55
CA SER A 191 14.11 -3.37 53.25
C SER A 191 13.50 -3.09 54.63
N ASP A 192 12.18 -3.23 54.78
CA ASP A 192 11.49 -3.11 56.08
C ASP A 192 11.72 -4.33 57.00
N LEU A 193 12.02 -5.52 56.45
CA LEU A 193 12.36 -6.72 57.25
C LEU A 193 13.83 -6.78 57.71
N GLY A 194 14.69 -5.87 57.24
CA GLY A 194 16.11 -5.80 57.58
C GLY A 194 16.42 -5.13 58.93
N PHE A 195 15.41 -4.69 59.69
CA PHE A 195 15.60 -3.96 60.95
C PHE A 195 14.71 -4.49 62.08
N THR A 196 15.11 -5.60 62.72
CA THR A 196 14.77 -5.86 64.12
C THR A 196 16.03 -6.28 64.87
N THR A 197 16.84 -5.30 65.25
CA THR A 197 17.86 -5.50 66.29
C THR A 197 17.17 -5.53 67.65
N VAL A 198 17.19 -6.69 68.30
CA VAL A 198 16.84 -6.84 69.72
C VAL A 198 17.87 -6.05 70.53
N PHE A 199 17.45 -4.95 71.12
CA PHE A 199 18.23 -4.18 72.07
C PHE A 199 17.85 -4.62 73.48
N SER A 200 18.70 -5.42 74.14
CA SER A 200 18.66 -5.58 75.59
C SER A 200 19.53 -4.50 76.21
N THR A 201 18.91 -3.62 76.97
CA THR A 201 19.57 -2.61 77.82
C THR A 201 20.17 -3.24 79.07
N ALA A 202 21.39 -2.84 79.45
CA ALA A 202 21.77 -2.20 80.73
C ALA A 202 23.34 -2.18 80.88
N PRO A 203 23.96 -1.42 81.80
CA PRO A 203 24.74 -0.23 81.45
C PRO A 203 26.19 -0.26 81.96
N GLN A 204 27.10 0.54 81.38
CA GLN A 204 28.19 1.18 82.14
C GLN A 204 28.95 2.26 81.33
N SER A 205 29.16 3.39 82.00
CA SER A 205 29.98 4.57 81.69
C SER A 205 31.50 4.27 81.74
N PRO A 206 32.43 5.26 81.78
CA PRO A 206 32.51 6.64 81.23
C PRO A 206 33.83 6.90 80.45
N ASP A 207 33.92 8.07 79.78
CA ASP A 207 35.15 8.80 79.38
C ASP A 207 36.12 8.08 78.39
N ASN A 208 36.85 8.71 77.48
CA ASN A 208 37.37 10.07 77.42
C ASN A 208 37.79 10.44 75.98
N ASP A 209 37.98 11.74 75.78
CA ASP A 209 38.94 12.41 74.89
C ASP A 209 38.86 12.25 73.37
N ASP A 210 38.30 13.31 72.77
CA ASP A 210 39.02 14.31 71.97
C ASP A 210 39.78 13.93 70.67
N CYS A 211 39.65 14.88 69.75
CA CYS A 211 40.51 15.22 68.62
C CYS A 211 40.47 14.46 67.28
N VAL A 212 39.74 15.10 66.36
CA VAL A 212 40.22 15.72 65.09
C VAL A 212 40.49 14.84 63.85
N LEU A 213 39.82 15.28 62.79
CA LEU A 213 39.99 15.04 61.35
C LEU A 213 41.44 15.14 60.84
N VAL A 214 41.75 14.27 59.88
CA VAL A 214 42.57 14.63 58.72
C VAL A 214 41.90 14.07 57.46
N VAL A 215 41.53 14.96 56.54
CA VAL A 215 41.19 14.64 55.15
C VAL A 215 42.47 14.71 54.32
N ALA A 216 42.69 13.75 53.43
CA ALA A 216 43.31 14.01 52.13
C ALA A 216 43.00 12.83 51.18
N GLU A 217 42.19 13.13 50.16
CA GLU A 217 42.21 12.48 48.85
C GLU A 217 43.25 13.23 48.00
N GLU A 218 44.01 12.53 47.17
CA GLU A 218 44.28 12.90 45.77
C GLU A 218 45.24 11.88 45.12
N ASN A 219 44.80 11.30 44.00
CA ASN A 219 45.65 10.59 43.06
C ASN A 219 45.85 11.50 41.85
N GLU A 220 47.09 11.87 41.55
CA GLU A 220 47.49 12.34 40.22
C GLU A 220 48.65 11.48 39.70
N TYR A 221 48.49 10.99 38.48
CA TYR A 221 49.54 10.34 37.70
C TYR A 221 50.06 11.35 36.67
N ALA A 222 51.37 11.61 36.67
CA ALA A 222 52.10 12.15 35.53
C ALA A 222 53.37 11.33 35.28
N VAL A 223 53.66 11.16 33.99
CA VAL A 223 54.58 10.23 33.34
C VAL A 223 56.03 10.75 33.33
N GLN A 224 57.05 9.89 33.48
CA GLN A 224 58.16 9.66 32.52
C GLN A 224 59.35 8.85 33.09
N LEU A 225 59.91 7.98 32.24
CA LEU A 225 61.25 7.36 32.30
C LEU A 225 62.32 8.47 32.42
N ASP A 226 63.39 8.34 33.20
CA ASP A 226 64.55 7.43 33.09
C ASP A 226 65.32 7.43 34.44
#